data_AF-A0A258FL40-F1
#
_entry.id   AF-A0A258FL40-F1
#
_cell.length_a   1.000
_cell.length_b   1.000
_cell.length_c   1.000
_cell.angle_alpha   90.00
_cell.angle_beta   90.00
_cell.angle_gamma   90.00
#
_symmetry.space_group_name_H-M   'P 1'
#
loop_
_entity.id
_entity.type
_entity.pdbx_description
1 polymer ?
#
loop_
_entity_poly.entity_id
_entity_poly.type
_entity_poly.pdbx_seq_one_letter_code
_entity_poly.pdbx_strand_id
1 'polypeptide(L)'
;MQTTASVVQVETPDIPEGYRPGEDEPFMNERQLEYFRRKLLGWKDDILRESRETLSHLQAETENHPDILDRSSSETDRALELRTRDRQRKLISKIDEALRRIEDGSYGYWAQERHERRERVHRDD
;
A
#
# COMPACT_ATOMS: atom_id res chain seq x y z
N MET A 1 33.52 7.11 24.73
CA MET A 1 32.38 7.97 24.38
C MET A 1 31.41 7.13 23.55
N GLN A 2 30.31 6.66 24.14
CA GLN A 2 29.29 5.89 23.43
C GLN A 2 28.11 6.83 23.16
N THR A 3 27.86 7.11 21.88
CA THR A 3 26.76 7.95 21.43
C THR A 3 25.49 7.11 21.43
N THR A 4 24.59 7.35 22.40
CA THR A 4 23.26 6.75 22.43
C THR A 4 22.39 7.41 21.36
N ALA A 5 22.03 6.65 20.32
CA ALA A 5 21.00 7.07 19.37
C ALA A 5 19.66 7.10 20.10
N SER A 6 19.13 8.30 20.34
CA SER A 6 17.76 8.49 20.82
C SER A 6 16.79 7.95 19.77
N VAL A 7 16.14 6.83 20.10
CA VAL A 7 14.95 6.36 19.38
C VAL A 7 13.85 7.37 19.67
N VAL A 8 13.50 8.16 18.67
CA VAL A 8 12.33 9.06 18.73
C VAL A 8 11.11 8.17 18.95
N GLN A 9 10.52 8.23 20.14
CA GLN A 9 9.22 7.65 20.43
C GLN A 9 8.21 8.43 19.59
N VAL A 10 7.76 7.84 18.47
CA VAL A 10 6.66 8.39 17.70
C VAL A 10 5.40 8.16 18.51
N GLU A 11 4.90 9.21 19.16
CA GLU A 11 3.63 9.17 19.88
C GLU A 11 2.52 8.90 18.85
N THR A 12 2.12 7.64 18.69
CA THR A 12 0.94 7.28 17.88
C THR A 12 -0.30 7.78 18.61
N PRO A 13 -1.08 8.71 18.02
CA PRO A 13 -2.30 9.20 18.64
C PRO A 13 -3.27 8.05 18.89
N ASP A 14 -3.83 8.00 20.10
CA ASP A 14 -4.91 7.06 20.39
C ASP A 14 -6.20 7.52 19.71
N ILE A 15 -6.54 6.90 18.58
CA ILE A 15 -7.79 7.15 17.87
C ILE A 15 -8.87 6.16 18.35
N PRO A 16 -10.10 6.63 18.64
CA PRO A 16 -11.20 5.78 19.06
C PRO A 16 -11.47 4.66 18.06
N GLU A 17 -11.87 3.49 18.57
CA GLU A 17 -12.28 2.36 17.74
C GLU A 17 -13.49 2.76 16.86
N GLY A 18 -13.29 2.83 15.55
CA GLY A 18 -14.31 3.28 14.59
C GLY A 18 -14.23 4.75 14.17
N TYR A 19 -13.18 5.49 14.57
CA TYR A 19 -12.95 6.86 14.08
C TYR A 19 -12.94 6.92 12.54
N ARG A 20 -13.66 7.92 12.01
CA ARG A 20 -13.68 8.24 10.57
C ARG A 20 -13.42 9.74 10.42
N PRO A 21 -12.52 10.15 9.52
CA PRO A 21 -12.32 11.56 9.19
C PRO A 21 -13.64 12.21 8.77
N GLY A 22 -14.04 13.28 9.45
CA GLY A 22 -15.18 14.13 9.08
C GLY A 22 -14.72 15.44 8.43
N GLU A 23 -15.63 16.12 7.71
CA GLU A 23 -15.37 17.44 7.10
C GLU A 23 -15.25 18.57 8.15
N ASP A 24 -15.72 18.31 9.38
CA ASP A 24 -15.70 19.25 10.51
C ASP A 24 -14.31 19.39 11.16
N GLU A 25 -13.31 18.61 10.70
CA GLU A 25 -11.97 18.59 11.27
C GLU A 25 -10.92 19.24 10.35
N PRO A 26 -9.86 19.85 10.91
CA PRO A 26 -8.76 20.38 10.12
C PRO A 26 -8.17 19.33 9.18
N PHE A 27 -8.00 19.71 7.91
CA PHE A 27 -7.47 18.83 6.88
C PHE A 27 -6.12 18.24 7.30
N MET A 28 -6.02 16.90 7.33
CA MET A 28 -4.82 16.14 7.69
C MET A 28 -4.30 16.41 9.10
N ASN A 29 -5.22 16.49 10.08
CA ASN A 29 -4.83 16.47 11.50
C ASN A 29 -4.16 15.13 11.88
N GLU A 30 -3.48 15.10 13.03
CA GLU A 30 -2.75 13.90 13.53
C GLU A 30 -3.63 12.65 13.64
N ARG A 31 -4.93 12.81 13.98
CA ARG A 31 -5.89 11.70 14.08
C ARG A 31 -6.26 11.13 12.71
N GLN A 32 -6.47 12.00 11.71
CA GLN A 32 -6.72 11.61 10.32
C GLN A 32 -5.50 10.91 9.72
N LEU A 33 -4.29 11.44 9.98
CA LEU A 33 -3.04 10.82 9.53
C LEU A 33 -2.87 9.42 10.14
N GLU A 34 -3.12 9.25 11.43
CA GLU A 34 -3.08 7.94 12.09
C GLU A 34 -4.13 6.98 11.53
N TYR A 35 -5.35 7.45 11.25
CA TYR A 35 -6.38 6.64 10.59
C TYR A 35 -5.93 6.15 9.21
N PHE A 36 -5.39 7.04 8.36
CA PHE A 36 -4.89 6.65 7.04
C PHE A 36 -3.67 5.73 7.15
N ARG A 37 -2.78 5.96 8.13
CA ARG A 37 -1.64 5.10 8.42
C ARG A 37 -2.09 3.67 8.73
N ARG A 38 -3.02 3.48 9.67
CA ARG A 38 -3.55 2.15 10.03
C ARG A 38 -4.20 1.47 8.84
N LYS A 39 -4.97 2.21 8.04
CA LYS A 39 -5.63 1.68 6.84
C LYS A 39 -4.62 1.24 5.76
N LEU A 40 -3.60 2.05 5.50
CA LEU A 40 -2.53 1.74 4.56
C LEU A 40 -1.71 0.51 4.99
N LEU A 41 -1.41 0.40 6.29
CA LEU A 41 -0.73 -0.76 6.86
C LEU A 41 -1.59 -2.03 6.75
N GLY A 42 -2.90 -1.95 7.05
CA GLY A 42 -3.83 -3.07 6.87
C GLY A 42 -3.88 -3.54 5.43
N TRP A 43 -4.02 -2.62 4.47
CA TRP A 43 -3.98 -2.97 3.04
C TRP A 43 -2.66 -3.60 2.61
N LYS A 44 -1.52 -3.12 3.12
CA LYS A 44 -0.22 -3.73 2.84
C LYS A 44 -0.17 -5.17 3.36
N ASP A 45 -0.66 -5.41 4.57
CA ASP A 45 -0.67 -6.74 5.18
C ASP A 45 -1.58 -7.70 4.42
N ASP A 46 -2.78 -7.24 4.01
CA ASP A 46 -3.71 -8.03 3.20
C ASP A 46 -3.08 -8.45 1.86
N ILE A 47 -2.41 -7.54 1.15
CA ILE A 47 -1.72 -7.86 -0.11
C ILE A 47 -0.59 -8.87 0.13
N LEU A 48 0.16 -8.72 1.21
CA LEU A 48 1.26 -9.64 1.55
C LEU A 48 0.74 -11.03 1.91
N ARG A 49 -0.40 -11.11 2.62
CA ARG A 49 -1.07 -12.35 2.98
C ARG A 49 -1.59 -13.07 1.74
N GLU A 50 -2.33 -12.37 0.88
CA GLU A 50 -2.81 -12.90 -0.40
C GLU A 50 -1.65 -13.44 -1.24
N SER A 51 -0.55 -12.68 -1.34
CA SER A 51 0.63 -13.12 -2.10
C SER A 51 1.28 -14.39 -1.53
N ARG A 52 1.25 -14.61 -0.21
CA ARG A 52 1.79 -15.82 0.42
C ARG A 52 0.88 -17.03 0.18
N GLU A 53 -0.44 -16.84 0.29
CA GLU A 53 -1.43 -17.88 0.03
C GLU A 53 -1.32 -18.40 -1.40
N THR A 54 -1.26 -17.49 -2.39
CA THR A 54 -1.09 -17.86 -3.80
C THR A 54 0.23 -18.60 -4.06
N LEU A 55 1.33 -18.20 -3.42
CA LEU A 55 2.61 -18.88 -3.57
C LEU A 55 2.55 -20.33 -3.05
N SER A 56 1.90 -20.52 -1.90
CA SER A 56 1.70 -21.85 -1.32
C SER A 56 0.86 -22.74 -2.22
N HIS A 57 -0.20 -22.20 -2.84
CA HIS A 57 -1.02 -22.93 -3.80
C HIS A 57 -0.24 -23.34 -5.04
N LEU A 58 0.54 -22.42 -5.63
CA LEU A 58 1.39 -22.71 -6.80
C LEU A 58 2.44 -23.79 -6.52
N GLN A 59 3.02 -23.80 -5.33
CA GLN A 59 3.99 -24.83 -4.90
C GLN A 59 3.31 -26.20 -4.79
N ALA A 60 2.13 -26.25 -4.17
CA ALA A 60 1.35 -27.49 -4.03
C ALA A 60 0.88 -28.05 -5.38
N GLU A 61 0.49 -27.21 -6.34
CA GLU A 61 0.14 -27.65 -7.70
C GLU A 61 1.36 -28.19 -8.46
N THR A 62 2.53 -27.56 -8.29
CA THR A 62 3.78 -28.01 -8.94
C THR A 62 4.21 -29.39 -8.46
N GLU A 63 4.00 -29.72 -7.18
CA GLU A 63 4.34 -31.04 -6.61
C GLU A 63 3.38 -32.16 -7.04
N ASN A 64 2.17 -31.83 -7.50
CA ASN A 64 1.11 -32.79 -7.81
C ASN A 64 0.94 -33.15 -9.29
N HIS A 65 1.79 -32.68 -10.21
CA HIS A 65 1.66 -32.99 -11.65
C HIS A 65 2.60 -34.12 -12.13
N PRO A 66 2.10 -35.37 -12.28
CA PRO A 66 2.84 -36.47 -12.89
C PRO A 66 2.84 -36.49 -14.43
N ASP A 67 1.98 -35.71 -15.13
CA ASP A 67 1.80 -35.83 -16.59
C ASP A 67 2.08 -34.55 -17.42
N ILE A 68 2.58 -34.75 -18.64
CA ILE A 68 3.10 -33.71 -19.56
C ILE A 68 1.99 -32.77 -20.10
N LEU A 69 0.74 -33.24 -20.16
CA LEU A 69 -0.39 -32.45 -20.69
C LEU A 69 -0.82 -31.32 -19.73
N ASP A 70 -0.72 -31.53 -18.41
CA ASP A 70 -1.08 -30.52 -17.42
C ASP A 70 -0.03 -29.40 -17.31
N ARG A 71 1.20 -29.68 -17.75
CA ARG A 71 2.31 -28.73 -17.72
C ARG A 71 2.03 -27.46 -18.54
N SER A 72 1.35 -27.60 -19.68
CA SER A 72 1.01 -26.47 -20.56
C SER A 72 0.01 -25.50 -19.90
N SER A 73 -0.97 -26.03 -19.16
CA SER A 73 -1.95 -25.23 -18.42
C SER A 73 -1.27 -24.51 -17.25
N SER A 74 -0.47 -25.24 -16.46
CA SER A 74 0.27 -24.70 -15.30
C SER A 74 1.22 -23.55 -15.68
N GLU A 75 1.90 -23.64 -16.82
CA GLU A 75 2.80 -22.57 -17.29
C GLU A 75 2.05 -21.27 -17.62
N THR A 76 0.83 -21.37 -18.15
CA THR A 76 0.00 -20.19 -18.46
C THR A 76 -0.52 -19.52 -17.19
N ASP A 77 -0.99 -20.31 -16.23
CA ASP A 77 -1.47 -19.81 -14.94
C ASP A 77 -0.34 -19.15 -14.15
N ARG A 78 0.86 -19.74 -14.18
CA ARG A 78 2.06 -19.14 -13.59
C ARG A 78 2.43 -17.80 -14.23
N ALA A 79 2.28 -17.65 -15.55
CA ALA A 79 2.54 -16.39 -16.23
C ALA A 79 1.53 -15.29 -15.84
N LEU A 80 0.25 -15.65 -15.64
CA LEU A 80 -0.77 -14.75 -15.12
C LEU A 80 -0.44 -14.29 -13.70
N GLU A 81 -0.04 -15.22 -12.84
CA GLU A 81 0.30 -14.94 -11.44
C GLU A 81 1.51 -14.03 -11.29
N LEU A 82 2.55 -14.22 -12.10
CA LEU A 82 3.71 -13.32 -12.13
C LEU A 82 3.29 -11.87 -12.43
N ARG A 83 2.36 -11.67 -13.37
CA ARG A 83 1.83 -10.33 -13.69
C ARG A 83 1.01 -9.74 -12.55
N THR A 84 0.22 -10.56 -11.87
CA THR A 84 -0.56 -10.14 -10.68
C THR A 84 0.38 -9.69 -9.56
N ARG A 85 1.41 -10.47 -9.26
CA ARG A 85 2.44 -10.14 -8.27
C ARG A 85 3.18 -8.84 -8.60
N ASP A 86 3.52 -8.61 -9.87
CA ASP A 86 4.18 -7.36 -10.28
C ASP A 86 3.27 -6.13 -10.02
N ARG A 87 1.95 -6.27 -10.21
CA ARG A 87 0.99 -5.21 -9.86
C ARG A 87 0.90 -5.01 -8.35
N GLN A 88 0.79 -6.09 -7.56
CA GLN A 88 0.78 -6.04 -6.10
C GLN A 88 2.06 -5.38 -5.55
N ARG A 89 3.23 -5.72 -6.06
CA ARG A 89 4.52 -5.10 -5.67
C ARG A 89 4.54 -3.60 -5.96
N LYS A 90 4.02 -3.17 -7.12
CA LYS A 90 3.89 -1.74 -7.45
C LYS A 90 2.92 -1.03 -6.50
N LEU A 91 1.83 -1.70 -6.12
CA LEU A 91 0.87 -1.16 -5.16
C LEU A 91 1.49 -1.01 -3.76
N ILE A 92 2.22 -2.03 -3.28
CA ILE A 92 2.98 -1.95 -2.01
C ILE A 92 3.97 -0.79 -2.05
N SER A 93 4.69 -0.61 -3.16
CA SER A 93 5.65 0.49 -3.30
C SER A 93 4.97 1.87 -3.17
N LYS A 94 3.75 2.02 -3.70
CA LYS A 94 2.94 3.24 -3.54
C LYS A 94 2.43 3.43 -2.12
N ILE A 95 2.06 2.35 -1.44
CA ILE A 95 1.66 2.38 -0.03
C ILE A 95 2.85 2.82 0.84
N ASP A 96 4.04 2.27 0.61
CA ASP A 96 5.26 2.66 1.34
C ASP A 96 5.63 4.13 1.08
N GLU A 97 5.45 4.60 -0.15
CA GLU A 97 5.61 6.02 -0.48
C GLU A 97 4.57 6.90 0.25
N ALA A 98 3.31 6.48 0.31
CA ALA A 98 2.27 7.17 1.06
C ALA A 98 2.58 7.23 2.56
N LEU A 99 3.05 6.12 3.16
CA LEU A 99 3.45 6.07 4.56
C LEU A 99 4.62 7.01 4.86
N ARG A 100 5.66 7.03 4.02
CA ARG A 100 6.76 8.00 4.17
C ARG A 100 6.27 9.45 4.12
N ARG A 101 5.35 9.76 3.19
CA ARG A 101 4.76 11.11 3.10
C ARG A 101 3.96 11.49 4.35
N ILE A 102 3.32 10.52 5.02
CA ILE A 102 2.64 10.75 6.30
C ILE A 102 3.67 11.11 7.38
N GLU A 103 4.79 10.39 7.44
CA GLU A 103 5.88 10.64 8.38
C GLU A 103 6.56 12.01 8.13
N ASP A 104 6.73 12.38 6.86
CA ASP A 104 7.32 13.68 6.46
C ASP A 104 6.32 14.86 6.56
N GLY A 105 5.08 14.63 7.02
CA GLY A 105 4.02 15.67 7.11
C GLY A 105 3.55 16.23 5.76
N SER A 106 3.98 15.63 4.65
CA SER A 106 3.71 16.08 3.27
C SER A 106 2.53 15.33 2.62
N TYR A 107 1.83 14.50 3.39
CA TYR A 107 0.69 13.72 2.92
C TYR A 107 -0.51 14.63 2.63
N GLY A 108 -1.13 14.48 1.46
CA GLY A 108 -2.27 15.29 1.03
C GLY A 108 -1.92 16.59 0.29
N TYR A 109 -0.75 17.21 0.52
CA TYR A 109 -0.39 18.51 -0.06
C TYR A 109 -0.29 18.47 -1.61
N TRP A 110 0.21 17.36 -2.16
CA TRP A 110 0.31 17.14 -3.60
C TRP A 110 -1.03 16.94 -4.32
N ALA A 111 -2.09 16.52 -3.61
CA ALA A 111 -3.41 16.38 -4.19
C ALA A 111 -4.09 17.74 -4.43
N GLN A 112 -3.81 18.70 -3.53
CA GLN A 112 -4.25 20.08 -3.65
C GLN A 112 -3.57 20.78 -4.84
N GLU A 113 -2.24 20.67 -4.96
CA GLU A 113 -1.48 21.23 -6.09
C GLU A 113 -1.81 20.57 -7.46
N ARG A 114 -2.10 19.26 -7.48
CA ARG A 114 -2.41 18.55 -8.74
C ARG A 114 -3.79 18.90 -9.29
N HIS A 115 -4.73 19.32 -8.43
CA HIS A 115 -6.01 19.89 -8.85
C HIS A 115 -5.79 21.21 -9.61
N GLU A 116 -4.95 22.10 -9.08
CA GLU A 116 -4.68 23.42 -9.66
C GLU A 116 -3.91 23.38 -10.99
N ARG A 117 -3.09 22.36 -11.22
CA ARG A 117 -2.33 22.21 -12.47
C ARG A 117 -3.21 21.75 -13.66
N ARG A 118 -4.35 21.12 -13.37
CA ARG A 118 -5.26 20.57 -14.38
C ARG A 118 -6.27 21.61 -14.90
N GLU A 119 -6.51 22.68 -14.15
CA GLU A 119 -7.41 23.78 -14.54
C GLU A 119 -6.75 24.87 -15.39
N ARG A 120 -5.42 24.88 -15.53
CA ARG A 120 -4.71 25.82 -16.40
C ARG A 120 -4.66 25.42 -17.88
N VAL A 121 -5.12 24.22 -18.24
CA VAL A 121 -5.09 23.73 -19.63
C VAL A 121 -6.41 23.97 -20.37
N HIS A 122 -7.43 24.54 -19.73
CA HIS A 122 -8.76 24.78 -20.33
C HIS A 122 -9.14 26.26 -20.43
N ARG A 123 -8.16 27.17 -20.36
CA ARG A 123 -8.42 28.61 -20.58
C ARG A 123 -7.75 29.17 -21.84
N ASP A 124 -7.01 28.34 -22.59
CA ASP A 124 -6.20 28.75 -23.75
C ASP A 124 -6.66 28.12 -25.09
N ASP A 125 -7.89 27.60 -25.19
CA ASP A 125 -8.54 27.19 -26.46
C ASP A 125 -9.85 27.95 -26.70
#